data_AF-A0A931TJM9-F1
#
_entry.id   AF-A0A931TJM9-F1
#
_cell.length_a   1.000
_cell.length_b   1.000
_cell.length_c   1.000
_cell.angle_alpha   90.00
_cell.angle_beta   90.00
_cell.angle_gamma   90.00
#
_symmetry.space_group_name_H-M   'P 1'
#
loop_
_entity.id
_entity.type
_entity.pdbx_description
1 polymer ?
#
loop_
_entity_poly.entity_id
_entity_poly.type
_entity_poly.pdbx_seq_one_letter_code
_entity_poly.pdbx_strand_id
1 'polypeptide(L)' 'MSGHIVSPRLYYVIFITLMVLTGVTVWVAFLDLKFMNTIVALTIAVTKATLVVLFFMHVKYSE' A
#
# COMPACT_ATOMS: atom_id res chain seq x y z
N MET A 1 -12.99 -10.59 -28.38
CA MET A 1 -12.97 -10.18 -26.96
C MET A 1 -11.61 -10.60 -26.41
N SER A 2 -10.61 -9.74 -26.61
CA SER A 2 -9.23 -10.01 -26.21
C SER A 2 -9.18 -9.97 -24.68
N GLY A 3 -9.18 -11.14 -24.07
CA GLY A 3 -9.06 -11.34 -22.62
C GLY A 3 -7.67 -10.90 -22.18
N HIS A 4 -7.51 -9.61 -22.01
CA HIS A 4 -6.45 -9.06 -21.21
C HIS A 4 -6.95 -9.30 -19.77
N ILE A 5 -6.49 -10.42 -19.22
CA ILE A 5 -6.69 -10.76 -17.84
C ILE A 5 -5.50 -10.14 -17.14
N VAL A 6 -5.64 -8.92 -16.60
CA VAL A 6 -4.70 -8.40 -15.61
C VAL A 6 -4.38 -9.52 -14.63
N SER A 7 -3.13 -10.00 -14.72
CA SER A 7 -2.74 -11.27 -14.10
C SER A 7 -3.05 -11.22 -12.60
N PRO A 8 -3.84 -12.17 -12.04
CA PRO A 8 -4.18 -12.22 -10.61
C PRO A 8 -2.96 -12.14 -9.69
N ARG A 9 -1.80 -12.55 -10.24
CA ARG A 9 -0.48 -12.43 -9.63
C ARG A 9 -0.13 -11.00 -9.22
N LEU A 10 -0.50 -9.99 -10.01
CA LEU A 10 -0.19 -8.58 -9.69
C LEU A 10 -0.95 -8.13 -8.43
N TYR A 11 -2.26 -8.41 -8.34
CA TYR A 11 -3.06 -8.11 -7.13
C TYR A 11 -2.49 -8.78 -5.88
N TYR A 12 -2.06 -10.03 -5.99
CA TYR A 12 -1.44 -10.73 -4.87
C TYR A 12 -0.12 -10.08 -4.42
N VAL A 13 0.72 -9.64 -5.36
CA VAL A 13 1.98 -8.92 -5.06
C VAL A 13 1.69 -7.59 -4.36
N ILE A 14 0.69 -6.84 -4.81
CA ILE A 14 0.32 -5.56 -4.19
C ILE A 14 -0.31 -5.79 -2.81
N PHE A 15 -1.14 -6.82 -2.66
CA PHE A 15 -1.73 -7.21 -1.38
C PHE A 15 -0.64 -7.53 -0.34
N ILE A 16 0.37 -8.33 -0.73
CA ILE A 16 1.52 -8.61 0.15
C ILE A 16 2.29 -7.32 0.45
N THR A 17 2.50 -6.46 -0.54
CA THR A 17 3.18 -5.17 -0.34
C THR A 17 2.44 -4.30 0.69
N LEU A 18 1.11 -4.20 0.60
CA LEU A 18 0.28 -3.46 1.56
C LEU A 18 0.29 -4.10 2.96
N MET A 19 0.36 -5.43 3.04
CA MET A 19 0.47 -6.16 4.30
C MET A 19 1.82 -5.87 4.99
N VAL A 20 2.92 -5.90 4.24
CA VAL A 20 4.25 -5.52 4.73
C VAL A 20 4.25 -4.06 5.20
N LEU A 21 3.69 -3.15 4.41
CA LEU A 21 3.63 -1.73 4.75
C LEU A 21 2.82 -1.49 6.05
N THR A 22 1.75 -2.27 6.25
CA THR A 22 0.96 -2.24 7.49
C THR A 22 1.76 -2.77 8.68
N GLY A 23 2.51 -3.87 8.50
CA GLY A 23 3.41 -4.39 9.54
C GLY A 23 4.49 -3.37 9.93
N VAL A 24 5.03 -2.65 8.95
CA VAL A 24 5.99 -1.55 9.20
C VAL A 24 5.34 -0.42 9.97
N THR A 25 4.11 0.01 9.65
CA THR A 25 3.39 1.03 10.44
C THR A 25 3.22 0.59 11.90
N VAL A 26 2.83 -0.66 12.12
CA VAL A 26 2.67 -1.23 13.47
C VAL A 26 4.00 -1.25 14.21
N TRP A 27 5.08 -1.67 13.54
CA TRP A 27 6.41 -1.70 14.15
C TRP A 27 6.93 -0.29 14.49
N VAL A 28 6.74 0.68 13.59
CA VAL A 28 7.08 2.08 13.84
C VAL A 28 6.27 2.64 15.01
N ALA A 29 5.01 2.23 15.18
CA ALA A 29 4.20 2.65 16.33
C ALA A 29 4.75 2.17 17.68
N PHE A 30 5.57 1.11 17.71
CA PHE A 30 6.29 0.67 18.92
C PHE A 30 7.62 1.42 19.14
N LEU A 31 8.12 2.15 18.15
CA LEU A 31 9.29 3.02 18.31
C LEU A 31 8.82 4.38 18.83
N ASP A 32 9.18 4.71 20.06
CA ASP A 32 8.80 5.99 20.67
C ASP A 32 9.62 7.15 20.08
N LEU A 33 9.19 7.61 18.90
CA LEU A 33 9.81 8.70 18.15
C LEU A 33 9.23 10.08 18.57
N LYS A 34 8.50 10.14 19.69
CA LYS A 34 7.75 11.32 20.18
C LYS A 34 7.04 12.05 19.03
N PHE A 35 7.46 13.27 18.71
CA PHE A 35 6.83 14.13 17.71
C PHE A 35 7.04 13.62 16.27
N MET A 36 8.14 12.91 16.00
CA MET A 36 8.41 12.37 14.66
C MET A 36 7.53 11.17 14.33
N ASN A 37 6.93 10.51 15.33
CA ASN A 37 6.05 9.36 15.12
C ASN A 37 4.86 9.72 14.22
N THR A 38 4.23 10.88 14.45
CA THR A 38 3.08 11.34 13.66
C THR A 38 3.45 11.59 12.19
N ILE A 39 4.60 12.23 11.94
CA ILE A 39 5.05 12.52 10.58
C ILE A 39 5.33 11.22 9.83
N VAL A 40 6.08 10.30 10.46
CA VAL A 40 6.43 9.01 9.85
C VAL A 40 5.17 8.16 9.62
N ALA A 41 4.24 8.12 10.59
CA ALA A 41 2.96 7.42 10.45
C ALA A 41 2.14 7.98 9.28
N LEU A 42 2.06 9.32 9.14
CA LEU A 42 1.35 9.95 8.03
C LEU A 42 2.01 9.65 6.68
N THR A 43 3.34 9.72 6.58
CA THR A 43 4.05 9.41 5.34
C THR A 43 3.76 7.98 4.88
N ILE A 44 3.86 7.01 5.81
CA ILE A 44 3.56 5.60 5.50
C ILE A 44 2.08 5.44 5.11
N ALA A 45 1.16 6.11 5.81
CA ALA A 45 -0.27 6.07 5.51
C ALA A 45 -0.58 6.62 4.10
N VAL A 46 0.03 7.74 3.70
CA VAL A 46 -0.16 8.32 2.36
C VAL A 46 0.42 7.40 1.29
N THR A 47 1.64 6.89 1.46
CA THR A 47 2.23 5.93 0.50
C THR A 47 1.35 4.69 0.33
N LYS A 48 0.81 4.15 1.45
CA LYS A 48 -0.15 3.05 1.42
C LYS A 48 -1.42 3.41 0.64
N ALA A 49 -2.00 4.57 0.91
CA ALA A 49 -3.20 5.04 0.23
C ALA A 49 -2.97 5.22 -1.28
N THR A 50 -1.84 5.77 -1.69
CA THR A 50 -1.48 5.91 -3.11
C THR A 50 -1.36 4.55 -3.80
N LEU A 51 -0.74 3.56 -3.16
CA LEU A 51 -0.69 2.18 -3.66
C LEU A 51 -2.10 1.57 -3.79
N VAL A 52 -2.96 1.75 -2.79
CA VAL A 52 -4.36 1.27 -2.87
C VAL A 52 -5.09 1.93 -4.04
N VAL A 53 -4.99 3.25 -4.22
CA VAL A 53 -5.71 3.97 -5.28
C VAL A 53 -5.19 3.59 -6.68
N LEU A 54 -3.88 3.52 -6.87
CA LEU A 54 -3.30 3.21 -8.19
C LEU A 54 -3.61 1.79 -8.66
N PHE A 55 -3.75 0.84 -7.73
CA PHE A 55 -3.85 -0.57 -8.04
C PHE A 55 -5.22 -1.21 -7.75
N PHE A 56 -5.86 -0.90 -6.62
CA PHE A 56 -7.20 -1.42 -6.29
C PHE A 56 -8.32 -0.55 -6.85
N MET A 57 -8.15 0.77 -6.91
CA MET A 57 -9.12 1.67 -7.56
C MET A 57 -8.88 1.82 -9.07
N HIS A 58 -8.19 0.86 -9.70
CA HIS A 58 -8.05 0.76 -11.17
C HIS A 58 -7.50 2.00 -11.91
N VAL A 59 -6.94 2.99 -11.21
CA VAL A 59 -6.55 4.28 -11.83
C VAL A 59 -5.40 4.12 -12.83
N LYS A 60 -4.44 3.23 -12.59
CA LYS A 60 -3.29 3.02 -13.49
C LYS A 60 -3.35 1.73 -14.30
N TYR A 61 -4.13 0.76 -13.83
CA TYR A 61 -4.45 -0.46 -14.56
C TYR A 61 -5.96 -0.48 -14.76
N SER A 62 -6.47 0.49 -15.52
CA SER A 62 -7.82 0.42 -16.06
C SER A 62 -7.82 -0.66 -17.12
N GLU A 63 -8.25 -1.84 -16.70
CA GLU A 63 -9.13 -2.65 -17.54
C GLU A 63 -10.57 -2.43 -17.08
#